data_AF-A0A656HPN2-F1
#
_entry.id   AF-A0A656HPN2-F1
#
_cell.length_a   1.000
_cell.length_b   1.000
_cell.length_c   1.000
_cell.angle_alpha   90.00
_cell.angle_beta   90.00
_cell.angle_gamma   90.00
#
_symmetry.space_group_name_H-M   'P 1'
#
loop_
_entity.id
_entity.type
_entity.pdbx_description
1 polymer ?
#
loop_
_entity_poly.entity_id
_entity_poly.type
_entity_poly.pdbx_seq_one_letter_code
_entity_poly.pdbx_strand_id
1 'polypeptide(L)' 'MAITKRKRPEAENTADVEHFIAGAPDSGQAVKGVKKGNKQQISLTISPELLAKVDALAAKMGQSRAAVINLAIYQAVEKE' A
#
# COMPACT_ATOMS: atom_id res chain seq x y z
N MET A 1 11.53 -50.65 15.02
CA MET A 1 12.39 -49.49 14.71
C MET A 1 11.55 -48.23 14.83
N ALA A 2 11.97 -47.25 15.64
CA ALA A 2 11.20 -46.03 15.89
C ALA A 2 11.70 -44.87 15.01
N ILE A 3 10.80 -44.19 14.30
CA ILE A 3 11.12 -43.03 13.45
C ILE A 3 11.06 -41.78 14.34
N THR A 4 12.21 -41.21 14.66
CA THR A 4 12.30 -39.94 15.40
C THR A 4 12.09 -38.76 14.46
N LYS A 5 11.14 -37.86 14.77
CA LYS A 5 10.89 -36.63 13.99
C LYS A 5 12.08 -35.66 14.12
N ARG A 6 12.61 -35.20 12.98
CA ARG A 6 13.69 -34.20 12.90
C ARG A 6 13.20 -32.84 13.39
N LYS A 7 13.96 -32.19 14.29
CA LYS A 7 13.68 -30.83 14.79
C LYS A 7 13.73 -29.86 13.60
N ARG A 8 12.67 -29.08 13.41
CA ARG A 8 12.55 -28.06 12.36
C ARG A 8 13.56 -26.94 12.69
N PRO A 9 14.40 -26.48 11.75
CA PRO A 9 15.27 -25.34 12.01
C PRO A 9 14.40 -24.14 12.34
N GLU A 10 14.68 -23.53 13.48
CA GLU A 10 14.06 -22.28 13.92
C GLU A 10 14.35 -21.22 12.85
N ALA A 11 13.32 -20.47 12.44
CA ALA A 11 13.41 -19.48 11.39
C ALA A 11 14.55 -18.52 11.72
N GLU A 12 15.67 -18.65 10.99
CA GLU A 12 16.81 -17.74 11.11
C GLU A 12 16.32 -16.32 10.85
N ASN A 13 16.78 -15.40 11.72
CA ASN A 13 16.39 -14.01 11.87
C ASN A 13 16.15 -13.28 10.53
N THR A 14 14.93 -13.39 9.98
CA THR A 14 14.55 -12.71 8.74
C THR A 14 14.64 -11.19 8.89
N ALA A 15 14.44 -10.69 10.12
CA ALA A 15 14.58 -9.28 10.46
C ALA A 15 16.02 -8.76 10.27
N ASP A 16 17.04 -9.54 10.64
CA ASP A 16 18.44 -9.13 10.49
C ASP A 16 18.86 -9.11 9.02
N VAL A 17 18.34 -10.07 8.23
CA VAL A 17 18.58 -10.14 6.79
C VAL A 17 17.90 -8.98 6.06
N GLU A 18 16.66 -8.64 6.41
CA GLU A 18 15.95 -7.48 5.86
C GLU A 18 16.68 -6.16 6.20
N HIS A 19 17.19 -6.03 7.42
CA HIS A 19 17.93 -4.85 7.86
C HIS A 19 19.29 -4.71 7.18
N PHE A 20 19.96 -5.81 6.86
CA PHE A 20 21.20 -5.83 6.08
C PHE A 20 20.95 -5.44 4.62
N ILE A 21 19.90 -5.98 3.99
CA ILE A 21 19.52 -5.68 2.60
C ILE A 21 19.10 -4.21 2.45
N ALA A 22 18.39 -3.65 3.44
CA ALA A 22 17.95 -2.25 3.45
C ALA A 22 19.07 -1.24 3.77
N GLY A 23 20.26 -1.70 4.17
CA GLY A 23 21.41 -0.84 4.49
C GLY A 23 22.38 -0.63 3.33
N ALA A 24 22.16 -1.27 2.19
CA ALA A 24 23.06 -1.16 1.05
C ALA A 24 22.90 0.20 0.34
N PRO A 25 23.98 0.82 -0.19
CA PRO A 25 23.92 2.13 -0.82
C PRO A 25 23.11 2.14 -2.13
N ASP A 26 22.93 0.99 -2.75
CA ASP A 26 22.06 0.72 -3.91
C ASP A 26 20.65 0.24 -3.53
N SER A 27 20.40 0.00 -2.24
CA SER A 27 19.05 -0.25 -1.72
C SER A 27 18.27 1.08 -1.71
N GLY A 28 17.90 1.55 -2.90
CA GLY A 28 16.89 2.58 -3.03
C GLY A 28 15.67 2.10 -2.25
N GLN A 29 15.16 2.94 -1.31
CA GLN A 29 14.00 2.60 -0.50
C GLN A 29 12.95 1.93 -1.39
N ALA A 30 12.70 0.64 -1.16
CA ALA A 30 11.75 -0.11 -1.95
C ALA A 30 10.40 0.59 -1.78
N VAL A 31 9.97 1.30 -2.82
CA VAL A 31 8.71 2.05 -2.78
C VAL A 31 7.59 1.03 -2.60
N LYS A 32 7.04 0.97 -1.39
CA LYS A 32 6.04 -0.04 -1.01
C LYS A 32 4.76 0.20 -1.82
N GLY A 33 4.41 -0.76 -2.67
CA GLY A 33 3.14 -0.79 -3.40
C GLY A 33 3.27 -1.27 -4.85
N VAL A 34 2.14 -1.65 -5.43
CA VAL A 34 2.07 -2.02 -6.85
C VAL A 34 2.02 -0.74 -7.68
N LYS A 35 2.97 -0.58 -8.61
CA LYS A 35 2.91 0.49 -9.62
C LYS A 35 1.91 0.10 -10.69
N LYS A 36 0.98 1.02 -11.03
CA LYS A 36 0.03 0.88 -12.12
C LYS A 36 0.23 2.02 -13.11
N GLY A 37 1.02 1.75 -14.15
CA GLY A 37 1.52 2.79 -15.04
C GLY A 37 2.36 3.80 -14.26
N ASN A 38 2.02 5.09 -14.39
CA ASN A 38 2.72 6.19 -13.71
C ASN A 38 2.17 6.48 -12.30
N LYS A 39 1.27 5.65 -11.77
CA LYS A 39 0.63 5.87 -10.46
C LYS A 39 1.01 4.75 -9.49
N GLN A 40 1.08 5.10 -8.20
CA GLN A 40 1.25 4.13 -7.12
C GLN A 40 -0.11 3.75 -6.54
N GLN A 41 -0.36 2.44 -6.40
CA GLN A 41 -1.53 1.96 -5.70
C GLN A 41 -1.30 2.05 -4.19
N ILE A 42 -2.26 2.66 -3.49
CA ILE A 42 -2.29 2.75 -2.03
C ILE A 42 -3.54 2.05 -1.48
N SER A 43 -3.43 1.52 -0.26
CA SER A 43 -4.60 1.09 0.52
C SER A 43 -5.04 2.24 1.40
N LEU A 44 -6.31 2.63 1.31
CA LEU A 44 -6.90 3.71 2.08
C LEU A 44 -8.09 3.17 2.87
N THR A 45 -8.11 3.44 4.18
CA THR A 45 -9.28 3.17 5.03
C THR A 45 -10.08 4.45 5.21
N ILE A 46 -11.39 4.39 4.97
CA ILE A 46 -12.31 5.54 5.07
C ILE A 46 -13.57 5.12 5.79
N SER A 47 -14.24 6.06 6.45
CA SER A 47 -15.52 5.77 7.10
C SER A 47 -16.60 5.46 6.07
N PRO A 48 -17.52 4.52 6.35
CA PRO A 48 -18.60 4.17 5.43
C PRO A 48 -19.48 5.37 5.07
N GLU A 49 -19.73 6.26 6.03
CA GLU A 49 -20.53 7.48 5.82
C GLU A 49 -19.85 8.46 4.85
N LEU A 50 -18.54 8.64 4.96
CA LEU A 50 -17.78 9.50 4.05
C LEU A 50 -17.73 8.88 2.66
N LEU A 51 -17.53 7.56 2.58
CA LEU A 51 -17.54 6.84 1.31
C LEU A 51 -18.87 7.02 0.56
N ALA A 52 -20.01 6.91 1.26
CA ALA A 52 -21.33 7.15 0.67
C ALA A 52 -21.49 8.57 0.11
N LYS A 53 -20.94 9.58 0.82
CA LYS A 53 -20.95 10.98 0.33
C LYS A 53 -20.07 11.15 -0.91
N VAL A 54 -18.92 10.49 -0.96
CA VAL A 54 -18.03 10.50 -2.15
C VAL A 54 -18.73 9.87 -3.34
N ASP A 55 -19.43 8.76 -3.15
CA ASP A 55 -20.18 8.09 -4.23
C ASP A 55 -21.31 8.96 -4.78
N ALA A 56 -22.08 9.61 -3.90
CA ALA A 56 -23.12 10.53 -4.31
C ALA A 56 -22.57 11.72 -5.11
N LEU A 57 -21.41 12.24 -4.71
CA LEU A 57 -20.73 13.32 -5.43
C LEU A 57 -20.22 12.84 -6.79
N ALA A 58 -19.61 11.65 -6.85
CA ALA A 58 -19.13 11.04 -8.09
C ALA A 58 -20.26 10.84 -9.10
N ALA A 59 -21.42 10.34 -8.64
CA ALA A 59 -22.61 10.18 -9.48
C ALA A 59 -23.11 11.53 -10.03
N LYS A 60 -23.16 12.58 -9.19
CA LYS A 60 -23.56 13.93 -9.62
C LYS A 60 -22.61 14.52 -10.68
N MET A 61 -21.32 14.24 -10.59
CA MET A 61 -20.31 14.74 -11.52
C MET A 61 -20.13 13.85 -12.77
N GLY A 62 -20.78 12.68 -12.83
CA GLY A 62 -20.53 11.70 -13.90
C GLY A 62 -19.09 11.15 -13.89
N GLN A 63 -18.45 11.10 -12.71
CA GLN A 63 -17.07 10.67 -12.54
C GLN A 63 -17.00 9.36 -11.78
N SER A 64 -15.86 8.67 -11.87
CA SER A 64 -15.60 7.52 -11.00
C SER A 64 -15.28 7.98 -9.57
N ARG A 65 -15.57 7.13 -8.58
CA ARG A 65 -15.17 7.34 -7.17
C ARG A 65 -13.68 7.69 -7.04
N ALA A 66 -12.82 6.94 -7.74
CA ALA A 66 -11.37 7.16 -7.70
C ALA A 66 -10.97 8.51 -8.31
N ALA A 67 -11.65 8.99 -9.36
CA ALA A 67 -11.39 10.30 -9.95
C ALA A 67 -11.73 11.44 -8.97
N VAL A 68 -12.86 11.33 -8.26
CA VAL A 68 -13.25 12.29 -7.21
C VAL A 68 -12.23 12.32 -6.08
N ILE A 69 -11.80 11.16 -5.58
CA ILE A 69 -10.80 11.09 -4.51
C ILE A 69 -9.48 11.75 -4.95
N ASN A 70 -9.01 11.44 -6.16
CA ASN A 70 -7.78 12.04 -6.69
C ASN A 70 -7.93 13.56 -6.89
N LEU A 71 -9.10 14.03 -7.35
CA LEU A 71 -9.37 15.45 -7.50
C LEU A 71 -9.31 16.18 -6.16
N ALA A 72 -9.91 15.60 -5.11
CA ALA A 72 -9.88 16.19 -3.77
C ALA A 72 -8.45 16.26 -3.22
N ILE A 73 -7.64 15.20 -3.42
CA ILE A 73 -6.22 15.19 -3.02
C ILE A 73 -5.45 16.28 -3.79
N TYR A 74 -5.63 16.36 -5.11
CA TYR A 74 -4.98 17.39 -5.92
C TYR A 74 -5.33 18.80 -5.45
N GLN A 75 -6.62 19.06 -5.18
CA GLN A 75 -7.07 20.35 -4.65
C GLN A 75 -6.48 20.66 -3.27
N ALA A 76 -6.28 19.66 -2.43
CA ALA A 76 -5.71 19.86 -1.10
C ALA A 76 -4.18 20.07 -1.10
N VAL A 77 -3.47 19.58 -2.11
CA VAL A 77 -1.99 19.58 -2.16
C VAL A 77 -1.43 20.63 -3.13
N GLU A 78 -2.07 20.82 -4.29
CA GLU A 78 -1.52 21.59 -5.40
C GLU A 78 -2.27 22.91 -5.67
N LYS A 79 -3.46 23.09 -5.08
CA LYS A 79 -4.33 24.24 -5.34
C LYS A 79 -4.29 25.26 -4.19
N GLU A 80 -3.09 25.52 -3.68
CA GLU A 80 -2.79 26.76 -2.94
C GLU A 80 -2.70 27.96 -3.90
#